data_AF-A0A1Y1IFI9-F1
#
_entry.id   AF-A0A1Y1IFI9-F1
#
_cell.length_a   1.000
_cell.length_b   1.000
_cell.length_c   1.000
_cell.angle_alpha   90.00
_cell.angle_beta   90.00
_cell.angle_gamma   90.00
#
_symmetry.space_group_name_H-M   'P 1'
#
loop_
_entity.id
_entity.type
_entity.pdbx_description
1 polymer ?
#
loop_
_entity_poly.entity_id
_entity_poly.type
_entity_poly.pdbx_seq_one_letter_code
_entity_poly.pdbx_strand_id
1 'polypeptide(L)'
;MHSYGGTVGTEAVHATLGKCAREAEGKAGGVLRLVFLCAFVVQEGASLLSLSKGEAPPYLIINEDGSCVVQETACAQLFYNDVPPAEQQHWISKLKPHPVVSMNNPVTYLAYKHHPASYIFCENDQAVPVEVQKMMVNGSGVEMRTETLTSGHSPFLSMPEKLLEAVQKTAGI
;
A
#
# COMPACT_ATOMS: atom_id res chain seq x y z
N MET A 1 1.31 -3.32 -5.25
CA MET A 1 0.19 -2.71 -4.48
C MET A 1 0.78 -1.62 -3.62
N HIS A 2 0.27 -0.39 -3.73
CA HIS A 2 0.81 0.78 -3.02
C HIS A 2 -0.23 1.37 -2.07
N SER A 3 0.18 1.79 -0.87
CA SER A 3 -0.68 2.47 0.09
C SER A 3 -1.99 1.69 0.38
N TYR A 4 -3.16 2.33 0.29
CA TYR A 4 -4.48 1.71 0.37
C TYR A 4 -4.68 0.53 -0.60
N GLY A 5 -3.95 0.49 -1.72
CA GLY A 5 -3.97 -0.63 -2.65
C GLY A 5 -3.54 -1.96 -2.04
N GLY A 6 -2.85 -1.97 -0.89
CA GLY A 6 -2.58 -3.19 -0.13
C GLY A 6 -3.87 -3.86 0.38
N THR A 7 -4.82 -3.08 0.86
CA THR A 7 -6.15 -3.54 1.30
C THR A 7 -6.94 -4.10 0.11
N VAL A 8 -7.11 -3.31 -0.95
CA VAL A 8 -7.93 -3.71 -2.11
C VAL A 8 -7.31 -4.89 -2.86
N GLY A 9 -5.99 -4.88 -3.05
CA GLY A 9 -5.30 -5.98 -3.72
C GLY A 9 -5.37 -7.28 -2.91
N THR A 10 -5.37 -7.17 -1.59
CA THR A 10 -5.55 -8.31 -0.69
C THR A 10 -6.96 -8.90 -0.79
N GLU A 11 -8.01 -8.08 -0.88
CA GLU A 11 -9.37 -8.56 -1.14
C GLU A 11 -9.54 -9.18 -2.53
N ALA A 12 -8.91 -8.60 -3.55
CA ALA A 12 -9.14 -8.97 -4.95
C ALA A 12 -8.43 -10.26 -5.38
N VAL A 13 -7.28 -10.58 -4.77
CA VAL A 13 -6.39 -11.65 -5.25
C VAL A 13 -6.66 -12.97 -4.53
N HIS A 14 -7.81 -13.57 -4.84
CA HIS A 14 -8.19 -14.86 -4.26
C HIS A 14 -7.19 -15.99 -4.60
N ALA A 15 -7.10 -17.03 -3.76
CA ALA A 15 -6.13 -18.12 -3.88
C ALA A 15 -6.20 -18.82 -5.26
N THR A 16 -7.41 -18.92 -5.81
CA THR A 16 -7.70 -19.51 -7.13
C THR A 16 -7.07 -18.74 -8.30
N LEU A 17 -6.62 -17.51 -8.09
CA LEU A 17 -5.93 -16.71 -9.11
C LEU A 17 -4.41 -16.99 -9.17
N GLY A 18 -3.88 -17.75 -8.22
CA GLY A 18 -2.46 -18.12 -8.18
C GLY A 18 -2.08 -18.99 -9.37
N LYS A 19 -0.84 -18.88 -9.85
CA LYS A 19 -0.34 -19.63 -11.01
C LYS A 19 -0.56 -21.15 -10.84
N CYS A 20 -0.16 -21.74 -9.71
CA CYS A 20 -0.31 -23.17 -9.48
C CYS A 20 -1.79 -23.62 -9.49
N ALA A 21 -2.69 -22.84 -8.88
CA ALA A 21 -4.12 -23.15 -8.85
C ALA A 21 -4.73 -23.11 -10.26
N ARG A 22 -4.36 -22.09 -11.06
CA ARG A 22 -4.82 -21.97 -12.44
C ARG A 22 -4.26 -23.05 -13.35
N GLU A 23 -2.99 -23.41 -13.19
CA GLU A 23 -2.35 -24.48 -13.94
C GLU A 23 -3.01 -25.84 -13.67
N ALA A 24 -3.41 -26.11 -12.42
CA ALA A 24 -4.16 -27.32 -12.05
C ALA A 24 -5.54 -27.42 -12.74
N GLU A 25 -6.11 -26.28 -13.14
CA GLU A 25 -7.35 -26.19 -13.93
C GLU A 25 -7.10 -26.13 -15.45
N GLY A 26 -5.86 -26.30 -15.91
CA GLY A 26 -5.50 -26.19 -17.33
C GLY A 26 -5.55 -24.76 -17.87
N LYS A 27 -5.55 -23.74 -17.01
CA LYS A 27 -5.58 -22.32 -17.40
C LYS A 27 -4.16 -21.75 -17.44
N ALA A 28 -3.89 -20.93 -18.44
CA ALA A 28 -2.63 -20.21 -18.55
C ALA A 28 -2.54 -19.01 -17.59
N GLY A 29 -1.31 -18.68 -17.18
CA GLY A 29 -0.98 -17.52 -16.35
C GLY A 29 -1.51 -17.60 -14.92
N GLY A 30 -1.24 -16.55 -14.14
CA GLY A 30 -1.72 -16.43 -12.77
C GLY A 30 -0.82 -15.55 -11.91
N VAL A 31 -1.26 -15.30 -10.69
CA VAL A 31 -0.50 -14.51 -9.72
C VAL A 31 0.69 -15.33 -9.24
N LEU A 32 1.87 -14.73 -9.37
CA LEU A 32 3.13 -15.30 -8.89
C LEU A 32 3.47 -14.84 -7.49
N ARG A 33 3.20 -13.56 -7.22
CA ARG A 33 3.59 -12.89 -5.98
C ARG A 33 2.82 -11.59 -5.79
N LEU A 34 2.59 -11.27 -4.54
CA LEU A 34 2.09 -10.00 -4.08
C LEU A 34 3.26 -9.10 -3.65
N VAL A 35 3.42 -7.94 -4.28
CA VAL A 35 4.42 -6.94 -3.86
C VAL A 35 3.70 -5.75 -3.23
N PHE A 36 3.91 -5.56 -1.94
CA PHE A 36 3.42 -4.43 -1.14
C PHE A 36 4.50 -3.34 -1.13
N LEU A 37 4.09 -2.08 -1.33
CA LEU A 37 4.99 -0.92 -1.38
C LEU A 37 4.35 0.19 -0.55
N CYS A 38 4.95 0.58 0.58
CA CYS A 38 4.36 1.58 1.49
C CYS A 38 2.88 1.29 1.81
N ALA A 39 2.49 0.01 1.85
CA ALA A 39 1.10 -0.41 1.73
C ALA A 39 0.56 -0.93 3.05
N PHE A 40 -0.75 -0.78 3.25
CA PHE A 40 -1.39 -1.33 4.44
C PHE A 40 -1.47 -2.86 4.33
N VAL A 41 -0.99 -3.56 5.36
CA VAL A 41 -1.16 -5.00 5.58
C VAL A 41 -2.13 -5.16 6.75
N VAL A 42 -3.42 -5.03 6.44
CA VAL A 42 -4.52 -5.01 7.41
C VAL A 42 -4.93 -6.44 7.76
N GLN A 43 -5.20 -6.69 9.05
CA GLN A 43 -5.67 -7.98 9.53
C GLN A 43 -7.13 -8.23 9.15
N GLU A 44 -7.52 -9.51 9.13
CA GLU A 44 -8.91 -9.90 8.90
C GLU A 44 -9.83 -9.30 9.97
N GLY A 45 -10.98 -8.79 9.54
CA GLY A 45 -11.95 -8.08 10.38
C GLY A 45 -11.58 -6.63 10.70
N ALA A 46 -10.35 -6.19 10.43
CA ALA A 46 -9.91 -4.81 10.64
C ALA A 46 -10.13 -3.96 9.37
N SER A 47 -10.26 -2.65 9.55
CA SER A 47 -10.34 -1.66 8.49
C SER A 47 -9.17 -0.68 8.55
N LEU A 48 -8.97 0.15 7.53
CA LEU A 48 -7.92 1.17 7.56
C LEU A 48 -8.14 2.15 8.73
N LEU A 49 -9.38 2.58 8.96
CA LEU A 49 -9.71 3.50 10.06
C LEU A 49 -9.52 2.85 11.45
N SER A 50 -9.65 1.52 11.55
CA SER A 50 -9.38 0.82 12.81
C SER A 50 -7.91 0.93 13.26
N LEU A 51 -6.98 1.11 12.31
CA LEU A 51 -5.56 1.31 12.61
C LEU A 51 -5.28 2.65 13.31
N SER A 52 -6.14 3.65 13.10
CA SER A 52 -6.06 4.96 13.78
C SER A 52 -6.97 5.04 15.00
N LYS A 53 -7.25 3.90 15.65
CA LYS A 53 -8.17 3.78 16.81
C LYS A 53 -9.58 4.31 16.53
N GLY A 54 -9.99 4.31 15.26
CA GLY A 54 -11.31 4.79 14.83
C GLY A 54 -11.39 6.31 14.61
N GLU A 55 -10.30 7.05 14.80
CA GLU A 55 -10.27 8.50 14.57
C GLU A 55 -9.59 8.84 13.25
N ALA A 56 -10.15 9.79 12.51
CA ALA A 56 -9.49 10.34 11.34
C ALA A 56 -8.23 11.11 11.77
N PRO A 57 -7.09 10.97 11.08
CA PRO A 57 -5.93 11.81 11.33
C PRO A 57 -6.27 13.31 11.19
N PRO A 58 -5.61 14.21 11.94
CA PRO A 58 -5.95 15.64 11.95
C PRO A 58 -5.77 16.35 10.60
N TYR A 59 -4.98 15.76 9.69
CA TYR A 59 -4.78 16.25 8.34
C TYR A 59 -5.83 15.77 7.34
N LEU A 60 -6.76 14.89 7.73
CA LEU A 60 -7.81 14.37 6.87
C LEU A 60 -9.08 15.23 7.03
N ILE A 61 -9.50 15.85 5.93
CA ILE A 61 -10.76 16.61 5.85
C ILE A 61 -11.83 15.69 5.28
N ILE A 62 -12.92 15.50 6.01
CA ILE A 62 -14.10 14.76 5.54
C ILE A 62 -15.10 15.77 4.98
N ASN A 63 -15.50 15.56 3.73
CA ASN A 63 -16.48 16.37 3.02
C ASN A 63 -17.91 15.90 3.33
N GLU A 64 -18.90 16.77 3.10
CA GLU A 64 -20.32 16.45 3.32
C GLU A 64 -20.83 15.30 2.44
N ASP A 65 -20.21 15.09 1.28
CA ASP A 65 -20.54 14.01 0.34
C ASP A 65 -19.98 12.63 0.77
N GLY A 66 -19.32 12.55 1.92
CA GLY A 66 -18.71 11.32 2.45
C GLY A 66 -17.36 10.96 1.82
N SER A 67 -16.80 11.83 0.98
CA SER A 67 -15.40 11.75 0.55
C SER A 67 -14.47 12.42 1.56
N CYS A 68 -13.17 12.18 1.42
CA CYS A 68 -12.14 12.88 2.17
C CYS A 68 -10.97 13.30 1.30
N VAL A 69 -10.29 14.35 1.75
CA VAL A 69 -9.04 14.85 1.17
C VAL A 69 -8.02 15.04 2.28
N VAL A 70 -6.74 14.97 1.93
CA VAL A 70 -5.67 15.41 2.82
C VAL A 70 -5.52 16.92 2.68
N GLN A 71 -5.31 17.62 3.81
CA GLN A 71 -5.01 19.05 3.83
C GLN A 71 -3.86 19.36 2.87
N GLU A 72 -4.03 20.36 2.01
CA GLU A 72 -3.05 20.72 0.98
C GLU A 72 -1.66 20.99 1.58
N THR A 73 -1.62 21.66 2.74
CA THR A 73 -0.41 21.95 3.51
C THR A 73 0.31 20.70 4.00
N ALA A 74 -0.38 19.57 4.11
CA ALA A 74 0.18 18.29 4.54
C ALA A 74 0.56 17.38 3.37
N CYS A 75 -0.05 17.53 2.18
CA CYS A 75 0.15 16.63 1.03
C CYS A 75 1.62 16.53 0.60
N ALA A 76 2.34 17.66 0.54
CA ALA A 76 3.75 17.67 0.14
C ALA A 76 4.61 16.82 1.10
N GLN A 77 4.45 17.05 2.40
CA GLN A 77 5.19 16.32 3.43
C GLN A 77 4.80 14.83 3.47
N LEU A 78 3.51 14.51 3.35
CA LEU A 78 3.02 13.14 3.50
C LEU A 78 3.33 12.27 2.28
N PHE A 79 3.15 12.79 1.07
CA PHE A 79 3.17 11.98 -0.14
C PHE A 79 4.39 12.21 -1.04
N TYR A 80 5.06 13.35 -0.93
CA TYR A 80 6.04 13.82 -1.92
C TYR A 80 7.26 14.52 -1.29
N ASN A 81 7.62 14.18 -0.04
CA ASN A 81 8.67 14.86 0.73
C ASN A 81 10.09 14.72 0.16
N ASP A 82 10.29 13.79 -0.77
CA ASP A 82 11.55 13.50 -1.44
C ASP A 82 11.53 13.85 -2.94
N VAL A 83 10.52 14.63 -3.38
CA VAL A 83 10.35 15.10 -4.76
C VAL A 83 10.58 16.62 -4.83
N PRO A 84 11.13 17.19 -5.92
CA PRO A 84 11.32 18.64 -6.04
C PRO A 84 10.02 19.44 -5.92
N PRO A 85 10.02 20.67 -5.35
CA PRO A 85 8.79 21.43 -5.09
C PRO A 85 7.87 21.66 -6.30
N ALA A 86 8.45 21.86 -7.49
CA ALA A 86 7.67 22.03 -8.72
C ALA A 86 6.89 20.75 -9.08
N GLU A 87 7.51 19.59 -8.87
CA GLU A 87 6.86 18.29 -9.08
C GLU A 87 5.87 17.97 -7.96
N GLN A 88 6.16 18.34 -6.70
CA GLN A 88 5.20 18.22 -5.59
C GLN A 88 3.89 18.92 -5.94
N GLN A 89 3.93 20.19 -6.36
CA GLN A 89 2.74 20.94 -6.75
C GLN A 89 1.99 20.27 -7.91
N HIS A 90 2.73 19.75 -8.90
CA HIS A 90 2.14 19.01 -10.00
C HIS A 90 1.37 17.78 -9.51
N TRP A 91 1.98 16.92 -8.69
CA TRP A 91 1.37 15.67 -8.23
C TRP A 91 0.24 15.90 -7.21
N ILE A 92 0.38 16.90 -6.34
CA ILE A 92 -0.70 17.34 -5.43
C ILE A 92 -1.94 17.74 -6.24
N SER A 93 -1.78 18.47 -7.35
CA SER A 93 -2.92 18.85 -8.22
C SER A 93 -3.66 17.66 -8.86
N LYS A 94 -3.05 16.47 -8.85
CA LYS A 94 -3.66 15.23 -9.39
C LYS A 94 -4.40 14.44 -8.33
N LEU A 95 -4.23 14.75 -7.03
CA LEU A 95 -4.97 14.09 -5.96
C LEU A 95 -6.48 14.30 -6.16
N LYS A 96 -7.24 13.27 -5.81
CA LYS A 96 -8.70 13.25 -5.88
C LYS A 96 -9.27 12.88 -4.51
N PRO A 97 -10.50 13.32 -4.21
CA PRO A 97 -11.19 12.86 -3.00
C PRO A 97 -11.28 11.33 -2.95
N HIS A 98 -11.02 10.77 -1.78
CA HIS A 98 -11.12 9.33 -1.50
C HIS A 98 -12.43 9.05 -0.74
N PRO A 99 -13.22 8.02 -1.08
CA PRO A 99 -14.45 7.74 -0.37
C PRO A 99 -14.16 7.22 1.05
N VAL A 100 -14.69 7.86 2.10
CA VAL A 100 -14.42 7.44 3.50
C VAL A 100 -14.92 6.02 3.77
N VAL A 101 -16.02 5.62 3.12
CA VAL A 101 -16.59 4.27 3.28
C VAL A 101 -15.58 3.17 2.94
N SER A 102 -14.70 3.37 1.95
CA SER A 102 -13.72 2.36 1.57
C SER A 102 -12.61 2.17 2.61
N MET A 103 -12.39 3.17 3.46
CA MET A 103 -11.46 3.08 4.60
C MET A 103 -12.09 2.35 5.79
N ASN A 104 -13.42 2.25 5.85
CA ASN A 104 -14.15 1.64 6.96
C ASN A 104 -14.56 0.18 6.70
N ASN A 105 -14.49 -0.27 5.43
CA ASN A 105 -14.77 -1.65 5.09
C ASN A 105 -13.77 -2.60 5.76
N PRO A 106 -14.23 -3.61 6.53
CA PRO A 106 -13.36 -4.64 7.05
C PRO A 106 -12.73 -5.46 5.94
N VAL A 107 -11.46 -5.82 6.11
CA VAL A 107 -10.80 -6.84 5.29
C VAL A 107 -11.39 -8.21 5.63
N THR A 108 -11.86 -8.93 4.62
CA THR A 108 -12.50 -10.23 4.73
C THR A 108 -11.67 -11.36 4.13
N TYR A 109 -10.64 -11.04 3.34
CA TYR A 109 -9.79 -12.04 2.71
C TYR A 109 -8.33 -11.62 2.71
N LEU A 110 -7.44 -12.52 3.16
CA LEU A 110 -6.01 -12.24 3.30
C LEU A 110 -5.17 -12.92 2.22
N ALA A 111 -5.15 -12.38 1.00
CA ALA A 111 -4.39 -12.94 -0.11
C ALA A 111 -2.91 -13.24 0.21
N TYR A 112 -2.26 -12.44 1.08
CA TYR A 112 -0.87 -12.68 1.50
C TYR A 112 -0.67 -13.95 2.35
N LYS A 113 -1.74 -14.60 2.82
CA LYS A 113 -1.70 -15.95 3.42
C LYS A 113 -1.75 -17.08 2.39
N HIS A 114 -2.09 -16.79 1.14
CA HIS A 114 -2.33 -17.77 0.09
C HIS A 114 -1.36 -17.67 -1.09
N HIS A 115 -0.70 -16.52 -1.24
CA HIS A 115 0.28 -16.26 -2.28
C HIS A 115 1.61 -15.84 -1.65
N PRO A 116 2.77 -16.13 -2.29
CA PRO A 116 4.02 -15.52 -1.90
C PRO A 116 3.88 -14.00 -1.81
N ALA A 117 4.36 -13.42 -0.73
CA ALA A 117 4.26 -11.99 -0.48
C ALA A 117 5.64 -11.37 -0.29
N SER A 118 5.76 -10.10 -0.65
CA SER A 118 6.95 -9.29 -0.43
C SER A 118 6.56 -7.87 -0.09
N TYR A 119 7.42 -7.20 0.67
CA TYR A 119 7.18 -5.87 1.15
C TYR A 119 8.40 -4.98 0.89
N ILE A 120 8.18 -3.82 0.26
CA ILE A 120 9.19 -2.79 0.04
C ILE A 120 8.92 -1.66 1.02
N PHE A 121 9.80 -1.52 2.01
CA PHE A 121 9.77 -0.45 3.00
C PHE A 121 10.32 0.84 2.41
N CYS A 122 9.76 1.97 2.83
CA CYS A 122 10.30 3.30 2.55
C CYS A 122 10.57 4.03 3.86
N GLU A 123 11.84 4.30 4.16
CA GLU A 123 12.31 4.76 5.47
C GLU A 123 11.86 6.18 5.80
N ASN A 124 11.71 7.04 4.78
CA ASN A 124 11.32 8.44 4.95
C ASN A 124 9.82 8.66 4.69
N ASP A 125 9.03 7.60 4.59
CA ASP A 125 7.57 7.68 4.40
C ASP A 125 6.92 8.39 5.60
N GLN A 126 6.21 9.48 5.31
CA GLN A 126 5.51 10.30 6.29
C GLN A 126 4.01 9.98 6.36
N ALA A 127 3.45 9.32 5.34
CA ALA A 127 2.05 8.88 5.32
C ALA A 127 1.87 7.57 6.10
N VAL A 128 2.81 6.63 5.92
CA VAL A 128 2.87 5.38 6.69
C VAL A 128 4.28 5.24 7.26
N PRO A 129 4.55 5.75 8.49
CA PRO A 129 5.88 5.67 9.08
C PRO A 129 6.47 4.26 9.06
N VAL A 130 7.77 4.13 8.81
CA VAL A 130 8.42 2.83 8.59
C VAL A 130 8.24 1.86 9.77
N GLU A 131 8.13 2.37 10.99
CA GLU A 131 7.82 1.60 12.19
C GLU A 131 6.41 0.97 12.11
N VAL A 132 5.44 1.71 11.59
CA VAL A 132 4.07 1.22 11.35
C VAL A 132 4.08 0.19 10.21
N GLN A 133 4.83 0.44 9.14
CA GLN A 133 5.00 -0.56 8.07
C GLN A 133 5.56 -1.87 8.62
N LYS A 134 6.65 -1.81 9.40
CA LYS A 134 7.27 -2.99 10.04
C LYS A 134 6.31 -3.66 11.04
N MET A 135 5.56 -2.90 11.81
CA MET A 135 4.54 -3.42 12.72
C MET A 135 3.49 -4.25 11.95
N MET A 136 2.97 -3.73 10.84
CA MET A 136 1.98 -4.44 10.02
C MET A 136 2.57 -5.71 9.38
N VAL A 137 3.79 -5.65 8.84
CA VAL A 137 4.47 -6.82 8.26
C VAL A 137 4.71 -7.88 9.32
N ASN A 138 5.23 -7.51 10.50
CA ASN A 138 5.45 -8.46 11.60
C ASN A 138 4.14 -9.06 12.12
N GLY A 139 3.08 -8.26 12.17
CA GLY A 139 1.75 -8.70 12.58
C GLY A 139 1.02 -9.57 11.56
N SER A 140 1.50 -9.65 10.31
CA SER A 140 0.83 -10.39 9.23
C SER A 140 0.77 -11.92 9.47
N GLY A 141 1.67 -12.45 10.30
CA GLY A 141 1.79 -13.88 10.56
C GLY A 141 2.36 -14.68 9.40
N VAL A 142 2.90 -14.02 8.37
CA VAL A 142 3.56 -14.66 7.22
C VAL A 142 4.95 -14.09 7.01
N GLU A 143 5.88 -14.93 6.55
CA GLU A 143 7.19 -14.47 6.14
C GLU A 143 7.10 -13.79 4.76
N MET A 144 7.51 -12.53 4.69
CA MET A 144 7.59 -11.77 3.44
C MET A 144 9.05 -11.54 3.07
N ARG A 145 9.39 -11.63 1.78
CA ARG A 145 10.68 -11.08 1.33
C ARG A 145 10.62 -9.57 1.42
N THR A 146 11.69 -8.94 1.90
CA THR A 146 11.69 -7.51 2.13
C THR A 146 12.85 -6.82 1.44
N GLU A 147 12.59 -5.60 0.98
CA GLU A 147 13.59 -4.64 0.51
C GLU A 147 13.29 -3.30 1.19
N THR A 148 14.30 -2.43 1.26
CA THR A 148 14.16 -1.12 1.90
C THR A 148 14.73 -0.05 0.98
N LEU A 149 13.97 1.04 0.83
CA LEU A 149 14.37 2.23 0.09
C LEU A 149 14.41 3.43 1.05
N THR A 150 15.43 4.28 0.90
CA THR A 150 15.52 5.56 1.63
C THR A 150 14.67 6.63 0.93
N SER A 151 13.37 6.34 0.75
CA SER A 151 12.38 7.16 0.04
C SER A 151 11.21 7.55 0.95
N GLY A 152 10.46 8.57 0.55
CA GLY A 152 9.13 8.91 1.03
C GLY A 152 8.06 7.95 0.54
N HIS A 153 6.81 8.41 0.54
CA HIS A 153 5.65 7.55 0.21
C HIS A 153 5.55 7.19 -1.28
N SER A 154 6.20 7.96 -2.18
CA SER A 154 6.05 7.83 -3.63
C SER A 154 7.38 7.52 -4.34
N PRO A 155 8.06 6.39 -4.05
CA PRO A 155 9.37 6.05 -4.62
C PRO A 155 9.36 5.88 -6.14
N PHE A 156 8.19 5.65 -6.75
CA PHE A 156 8.02 5.61 -8.20
C PHE A 156 8.18 6.99 -8.88
N LEU A 157 8.24 8.07 -8.09
CA LEU A 157 8.55 9.42 -8.57
C LEU A 157 9.99 9.80 -8.24
N SER A 158 10.44 9.57 -7.01
CA SER A 158 11.74 10.06 -6.53
C SER A 158 12.92 9.15 -6.88
N MET A 159 12.71 7.84 -7.02
CA MET A 159 13.78 6.87 -7.33
C MET A 159 13.27 5.64 -8.12
N PRO A 160 12.69 5.85 -9.31
CA PRO A 160 12.04 4.79 -10.09
C PRO A 160 12.98 3.62 -10.42
N GLU A 161 14.26 3.86 -10.68
CA GLU A 161 15.25 2.81 -10.98
C GLU A 161 15.51 1.93 -9.75
N LYS A 162 15.69 2.52 -8.57
CA LYS A 162 15.88 1.76 -7.33
C LYS A 162 14.63 0.98 -6.95
N LEU A 163 13.45 1.56 -7.21
CA LEU A 163 12.18 0.84 -7.02
C LEU A 163 12.10 -0.36 -7.96
N LEU A 164 12.48 -0.21 -9.23
CA LEU A 164 12.51 -1.31 -10.19
C LEU A 164 13.43 -2.45 -9.70
N GLU A 165 14.64 -2.12 -9.27
CA GLU A 165 15.57 -3.10 -8.70
C GLU A 165 14.98 -3.83 -7.48
N ALA A 166 14.35 -3.09 -6.55
CA ALA A 166 13.70 -3.68 -5.39
C ALA A 166 12.52 -4.59 -5.78
N VAL A 167 11.74 -4.19 -6.78
CA VAL A 167 10.65 -5.02 -7.33
C VAL A 167 11.20 -6.30 -7.96
N GLN A 168 12.29 -6.23 -8.74
CA GLN A 168 12.93 -7.39 -9.35
C GLN A 168 13.44 -8.38 -8.29
N LYS A 169 14.20 -7.87 -7.30
CA LYS A 169 14.70 -8.68 -6.17
C LYS A 169 13.56 -9.34 -5.38
N THR A 170 12.53 -8.56 -5.04
CA THR A 170 11.37 -9.09 -4.31
C THR A 170 10.54 -10.04 -5.16
N ALA A 171 10.42 -9.83 -6.46
CA ALA A 171 9.74 -10.75 -7.39
C ALA A 171 10.54 -12.04 -7.65
N GLY A 172 11.87 -11.99 -7.50
CA GLY A 172 12.77 -13.08 -7.85
C GLY A 172 13.00 -13.21 -9.36
N ILE A 173 13.04 -12.08 -10.07
CA ILE A 173 13.29 -11.98 -11.52
C ILE A 173 14.47 -11.07 -11.83
#